data_AF-A0A497QZ42-F1
#
_entry.id   AF-A0A497QZ42-F1
#
_cell.length_a   1.000
_cell.length_b   1.000
_cell.length_c   1.000
_cell.angle_alpha   90.00
_cell.angle_beta   90.00
_cell.angle_gamma   90.00
#
_symmetry.space_group_name_H-M   'P 1'
#
loop_
_entity.id
_entity.type
_entity.pdbx_description
1 polymer ?
#
loop_
_entity_poly.entity_id
_entity_poly.type
_entity_poly.pdbx_seq_one_letter_code
_entity_poly.pdbx_strand_id
1 'polypeptide(L)'
;MNFPNYFADAEANFDEADFVIFGIPYDKTSSFRNGASEGPKAIREASWNFETFNLQTDFDLRDIKFHDYGDLNVKNLKPNK
;
A
#
# COMPACT_ATOMS: atom_id res chain seq x y z
N MET A 1 4.19 -18.18 3.73
CA MET A 1 3.24 -17.49 4.62
C MET A 1 2.23 -16.79 3.75
N ASN A 2 0.94 -16.82 4.10
CA ASN A 2 -0.08 -16.05 3.39
C ASN A 2 -0.25 -14.73 4.13
N PHE A 3 0.26 -13.64 3.55
CA PHE A 3 0.02 -12.29 4.07
C PHE A 3 -1.31 -11.76 3.56
N PRO A 4 -2.03 -10.96 4.37
CA PRO A 4 -3.19 -10.24 3.89
C PRO A 4 -2.83 -9.28 2.75
N ASN A 5 -3.78 -9.04 1.85
CA ASN A 5 -3.60 -8.13 0.71
C ASN A 5 -3.81 -6.66 1.06
N TYR A 6 -3.70 -6.29 2.33
CA TYR A 6 -3.83 -4.92 2.82
C TYR A 6 -2.66 -4.60 3.76
N PHE A 7 -2.36 -3.31 3.90
CA PHE A 7 -1.36 -2.78 4.81
C PHE A 7 -1.79 -3.01 6.27
N ALA A 8 -0.88 -3.46 7.13
CA ALA A 8 -1.18 -3.75 8.54
C ALA A 8 -1.84 -2.56 9.27
N ASP A 9 -2.90 -2.83 10.05
CA ASP A 9 -3.67 -1.85 10.83
C ASP A 9 -4.46 -0.82 9.99
N ALA A 10 -4.54 -1.00 8.67
CA ALA A 10 -5.26 -0.11 7.73
C ALA A 10 -6.75 -0.47 7.56
N GLU A 11 -7.44 -0.90 8.62
CA GLU A 11 -8.82 -1.42 8.52
C GLU A 11 -9.93 -0.38 8.76
N ALA A 12 -9.61 0.91 8.85
CA ALA A 12 -10.65 1.93 8.97
C ALA A 12 -11.62 1.87 7.77
N ASN A 13 -12.90 2.24 7.97
CA ASN A 13 -13.81 2.39 6.85
C ASN A 13 -13.35 3.56 5.97
N PHE A 14 -13.56 3.45 4.65
CA PHE A 14 -13.15 4.49 3.69
C PHE A 14 -13.66 5.89 4.07
N ASP A 15 -14.92 6.00 4.49
CA ASP A 15 -15.56 7.28 4.81
C ASP A 15 -15.14 7.85 6.18
N GLU A 16 -14.49 7.04 7.02
CA GLU A 16 -14.05 7.41 8.38
C GLU A 16 -12.54 7.60 8.48
N ALA A 17 -11.81 7.31 7.41
CA ALA A 17 -10.36 7.35 7.37
C ALA A 17 -9.84 8.77 7.16
N ASP A 18 -8.86 9.16 7.97
CA ASP A 18 -8.10 10.40 7.79
C ASP A 18 -7.13 10.28 6.59
N PHE A 19 -6.67 9.06 6.31
CA PHE A 19 -5.74 8.75 5.23
C PHE A 19 -6.17 7.50 4.45
N VAL A 20 -6.00 7.54 3.13
CA VAL A 20 -6.26 6.39 2.26
C VAL A 20 -4.96 5.97 1.56
N ILE A 21 -4.59 4.70 1.72
CA ILE A 21 -3.52 4.04 1.00
C ILE A 21 -4.12 3.38 -0.25
N PHE A 22 -3.51 3.56 -1.41
CA PHE A 22 -3.88 2.84 -2.63
C PHE A 22 -2.65 2.58 -3.50
N GLY A 23 -2.68 1.46 -4.22
CA GLY A 23 -1.61 1.03 -5.10
C GLY A 23 -1.92 1.33 -6.57
N ILE A 24 -0.90 1.73 -7.32
CA ILE A 24 -0.94 1.81 -8.79
C ILE A 24 0.06 0.78 -9.33
N PRO A 25 -0.33 -0.49 -9.53
CA PRO A 25 0.57 -1.53 -10.02
C PRO A 25 0.82 -1.41 -11.53
N TYR A 26 1.53 -0.36 -11.97
CA TYR A 26 1.81 -0.06 -13.38
C TYR A 26 3.31 0.14 -13.62
N ASP A 27 3.84 -0.48 -14.68
CA ASP A 27 5.27 -0.42 -15.00
C ASP A 27 5.59 -0.52 -16.51
N LYS A 28 4.62 -0.25 -17.39
CA LYS A 28 4.79 -0.51 -18.84
C LYS A 28 5.71 0.48 -19.57
N THR A 29 6.12 1.56 -18.91
CA THR A 29 7.04 2.58 -19.46
C THR A 29 8.48 2.39 -18.98
N SER A 30 8.75 1.36 -18.17
CA SER A 30 10.10 1.04 -17.73
C SER A 30 10.89 0.34 -18.83
N SER A 31 12.09 0.85 -19.11
CA SER A 31 12.93 0.35 -20.20
C SER A 31 14.07 -0.58 -19.74
N PHE A 32 14.58 -0.39 -18.52
CA PHE A 32 15.77 -1.12 -18.05
C PHE A 32 15.45 -2.13 -16.95
N ARG A 33 14.82 -1.69 -15.85
CA ARG A 33 14.44 -2.57 -14.73
C ARG A 33 12.93 -2.53 -14.56
N ASN A 34 12.28 -3.64 -14.88
CA ASN A 34 10.86 -3.86 -14.60
C ASN A 34 10.68 -4.42 -13.19
N GLY A 35 9.45 -4.33 -12.67
CA GLY A 35 9.02 -4.83 -11.37
C GLY A 35 8.37 -3.78 -10.48
N ALA A 36 8.31 -2.49 -10.86
CA ALA A 36 7.70 -1.46 -10.02
C ALA A 36 6.20 -1.71 -9.78
N SER A 37 5.52 -2.43 -10.69
CA SER A 37 4.14 -2.86 -10.52
C SER A 37 3.92 -3.79 -9.33
N GLU A 38 4.97 -4.50 -8.88
CA GLU A 38 4.91 -5.37 -7.71
C GLU A 38 5.15 -4.62 -6.40
N GLY A 39 5.55 -3.34 -6.47
CA GLY A 39 5.85 -2.48 -5.33
C GLY A 39 4.69 -2.39 -4.32
N PRO A 40 3.45 -2.07 -4.73
CA PRO A 40 2.32 -1.98 -3.81
C PRO A 40 2.10 -3.26 -2.99
N LYS A 41 2.19 -4.43 -3.65
CA LYS A 41 2.07 -5.72 -2.98
C LYS A 41 3.22 -5.94 -1.99
N ALA A 42 4.46 -5.70 -2.41
CA ALA A 42 5.63 -5.91 -1.57
C ALA A 42 5.63 -5.00 -0.33
N ILE A 43 5.17 -3.75 -0.45
CA ILE A 43 5.01 -2.82 0.68
C ILE A 43 4.00 -3.37 1.68
N ARG A 44 2.84 -3.86 1.22
CA ARG A 44 1.84 -4.47 2.10
C ARG A 44 2.40 -5.69 2.81
N GLU A 45 3.04 -6.60 2.10
CA GLU A 45 3.67 -7.78 2.72
C GLU A 45 4.70 -7.40 3.79
N ALA A 46 5.53 -6.38 3.52
CA ALA A 46 6.52 -5.90 4.47
C ALA A 46 5.91 -5.19 5.70
N SER A 47 4.75 -4.55 5.55
CA SER A 47 4.08 -3.81 6.64
C SER A 47 3.78 -4.70 7.86
N TRP A 48 3.47 -5.98 7.63
CA TRP A 48 3.15 -6.97 8.67
C TRP A 48 4.34 -7.37 9.56
N ASN A 49 5.55 -6.90 9.25
CA ASN A 49 6.74 -7.15 10.05
C ASN A 49 7.14 -5.93 10.90
N PHE A 50 6.47 -4.78 10.74
CA PHE A 50 6.75 -3.59 11.54
C PHE A 50 5.89 -3.54 12.80
N GLU A 51 6.46 -2.96 13.85
CA GLU A 51 5.71 -2.58 15.05
C GLU A 51 4.90 -1.30 14.76
N THR A 52 3.72 -1.19 15.36
CA THR A 52 2.86 -0.01 15.17
C THR A 52 3.39 1.22 15.90
N PHE A 53 4.16 1.04 16.96
CA PHE A 53 4.68 2.11 17.79
C PHE A 53 6.05 2.62 17.30
N ASN A 54 6.15 3.93 17.09
CA ASN A 54 7.39 4.61 16.72
C ASN A 54 8.02 5.30 17.94
N LEU A 55 9.16 4.77 18.37
CA LEU A 55 9.94 5.28 19.51
C LEU A 55 10.46 6.71 19.35
N GLN A 56 10.73 7.15 18.11
CA GLN A 56 11.33 8.46 17.86
C GLN A 56 10.31 9.59 17.96
N THR A 57 9.06 9.30 17.59
CA THR A 57 7.96 10.27 17.58
C THR A 57 6.99 10.08 18.75
N ASP A 58 7.19 9.05 19.58
CA ASP A 58 6.27 8.67 20.67
C ASP A 58 4.82 8.53 20.17
N PHE A 59 4.66 7.80 19.06
CA PHE A 59 3.42 7.76 18.30
C PHE A 59 3.07 6.34 17.90
N ASP A 60 1.80 5.94 18.05
CA ASP A 60 1.30 4.64 17.62
C ASP A 60 0.47 4.76 16.34
N LEU A 61 0.82 4.00 15.30
CA LEU A 61 0.07 3.97 14.05
C LEU A 61 -1.40 3.63 14.26
N ARG A 62 -1.74 2.82 15.28
CA ARG A 62 -3.13 2.44 15.60
C ARG A 62 -4.00 3.61 16.05
N ASP A 63 -3.40 4.74 16.42
CA ASP A 63 -4.12 5.97 16.78
C ASP A 63 -4.56 6.76 15.54
N ILE A 64 -4.10 6.37 14.33
CA ILE A 64 -4.54 6.94 13.05
C ILE A 64 -5.64 6.06 12.46
N LYS A 65 -6.71 6.68 11.96
CA LYS A 65 -7.67 5.98 11.08
C LYS A 65 -7.17 6.02 9.65
N PHE A 66 -6.61 4.92 9.16
CA PHE A 66 -6.23 4.80 7.76
C PHE A 66 -6.88 3.58 7.10
N HIS A 67 -7.20 3.72 5.82
CA HIS A 67 -7.87 2.70 5.02
C HIS A 67 -6.98 2.29 3.85
N ASP A 68 -6.71 1.00 3.68
CA ASP A 68 -6.10 0.48 2.45
C ASP A 68 -7.18 0.14 1.43
N TYR A 69 -7.30 0.98 0.40
CA TYR A 69 -8.25 0.80 -0.70
C TYR A 69 -7.85 -0.33 -1.67
N GLY A 70 -6.65 -0.89 -1.53
CA GLY A 70 -6.13 -1.89 -2.44
C GLY A 70 -5.50 -1.31 -3.70
N ASP A 71 -5.51 -2.07 -4.79
CA ASP A 71 -4.89 -1.69 -6.06
C ASP A 71 -5.91 -1.17 -7.06
N LEU A 72 -5.58 -0.07 -7.74
CA LEU A 72 -6.34 0.39 -8.89
C LEU A 72 -6.15 -0.55 -10.08
N ASN A 73 -7.22 -0.77 -10.86
CA ASN A 73 -7.21 -1.65 -12.02
C ASN A 73 -6.52 -0.98 -13.24
N VAL A 74 -5.19 -0.90 -13.21
CA VAL A 74 -4.37 -0.23 -14.24
C VAL A 74 -3.48 -1.19 -15.04
N LYS A 75 -3.36 -2.47 -14.62
CA LYS A 75 -2.43 -3.45 -15.23
C LYS A 75 -2.60 -3.59 -16.74
N ASN A 76 -3.84 -3.47 -17.23
CA ASN A 76 -4.17 -3.63 -18.65
C ASN A 76 -4.19 -2.33 -19.45
N LEU A 77 -4.03 -1.17 -18.80
CA LEU A 77 -4.00 0.11 -19.50
C LEU A 77 -2.78 0.20 -20.41
N LYS A 78 -2.94 0.85 -21.56
CA LYS A 78 -1.85 1.17 -22.46
C LYS A 78 -1.40 2.60 -22.18
N PRO A 79 -0.09 2.89 -22.22
CA PRO A 79 0.37 4.27 -22.16
C PRO A 79 -0.21 5.01 -23.37
N ASN A 80 -0.78 6.19 -23.13
CA ASN A 80 -1.09 7.11 -24.22
C ASN A 80 0.24 7.63 -24.78
N LYS A 81 0.33 7.68 -26.10
CA LYS A 81 1.43 8.37 -26.81
C LYS A 81 1.14 9.85 -26.89
#